data_AF-A0A0A1UD34-F1
#
_entry.id   AF-A0A0A1UD34-F1
#
_cell.length_a   1.000
_cell.length_b   1.000
_cell.length_c   1.000
_cell.angle_alpha   90.00
_cell.angle_beta   90.00
_cell.angle_gamma   90.00
#
_symmetry.space_group_name_H-M   'P 1'
#
loop_
_entity.id
_entity.type
_entity.pdbx_description
1 polymer ?
#
loop_
_entity_poly.entity_id
_entity_poly.type
_entity_poly.pdbx_seq_one_letter_code
_entity_poly.pdbx_strand_id
1 'polypeptide(L)'
;MSFKPLKITKLEPVFMMSIIPHFISLNMLMRFHQVSRNCGESISRLKVNPCYQELSLETILQNDHSIHIRKELQIFTGIDSLHTDINTLQQLPPELLSNVKLFEISFIQKQTPSSYPIWEIIKDRVSRLIIDAQIIALIDLTALPNLRRLEIKAGRVALNENLPIRQIENLQTLVIFCDGNLYKNYFDLFEQFVCSKLRVLYKLNWLQASDLDDIHQLKPRDMVGIFLNDLPGVVDDYISPKLVLLYFAKKEFRIPIDFFIDKRLNVLLKQYHPSVLDIRGDVDNTESCVVDLHEEHQLEEITFNFVNCKEKIAVALPKELKKLIINKGSFLKEGGLLQLADTQVPKDLYGAFGDAVPN
;
A
#
# COMPACT_ATOMS: atom_id res chain seq x y z
N MET A 1 14.91 23.33 -51.14
CA MET A 1 14.58 23.19 -49.69
C MET A 1 14.90 21.76 -49.29
N SER A 2 15.86 21.56 -48.39
CA SER A 2 16.23 20.24 -47.88
C SER A 2 15.23 19.84 -46.79
N PHE A 3 14.46 18.77 -47.06
CA PHE A 3 13.65 18.13 -46.02
C PHE A 3 14.60 17.44 -45.03
N LYS A 4 14.73 18.00 -43.84
CA LYS A 4 15.32 17.26 -42.71
C LYS A 4 14.28 16.20 -42.29
N PRO A 5 14.64 14.90 -42.28
CA PRO A 5 13.71 13.90 -41.77
C PRO A 5 13.45 14.18 -40.29
N LEU A 6 12.16 14.18 -39.92
CA LEU A 6 11.75 14.16 -38.52
C LEU A 6 12.46 12.98 -37.84
N LYS A 7 13.32 13.27 -36.86
CA LYS A 7 13.86 12.25 -35.96
C LYS A 7 12.68 11.59 -35.28
N ILE A 8 12.33 10.38 -35.70
CA ILE A 8 11.37 9.54 -34.99
C ILE A 8 12.02 9.23 -33.64
N THR A 9 11.58 9.92 -32.60
CA THR A 9 11.95 9.62 -31.21
C THR A 9 11.51 8.19 -30.96
N LYS A 10 12.46 7.26 -30.79
CA LYS A 10 12.12 5.88 -30.42
C LYS A 10 11.33 5.97 -29.11
N LEU A 11 10.07 5.54 -29.11
CA LEU A 11 9.24 5.51 -27.91
C LEU A 11 9.65 4.37 -26.96
N GLU A 12 10.38 3.40 -27.48
CA GLU A 12 10.83 2.20 -26.76
C GLU A 12 11.55 2.51 -25.43
N PRO A 13 12.50 3.46 -25.32
CA PRO A 13 13.10 3.79 -24.03
C PRO A 13 12.09 4.37 -23.03
N VAL A 14 11.09 5.12 -23.50
CA VAL A 14 10.05 5.70 -22.64
C VAL A 14 9.13 4.61 -22.09
N PHE A 15 8.73 3.64 -22.92
CA PHE A 15 7.97 2.49 -22.46
C PHE A 15 8.77 1.63 -21.47
N MET A 16 10.06 1.43 -21.75
CA MET A 16 10.94 0.66 -20.87
C MET A 16 11.12 1.33 -19.50
N MET A 17 11.11 2.67 -19.41
CA MET A 17 11.12 3.39 -18.13
C MET A 17 9.88 3.08 -17.27
N SER A 18 8.74 2.69 -17.85
CA SER A 18 7.57 2.24 -17.10
C SER A 18 7.67 0.79 -16.64
N ILE A 19 8.42 -0.05 -17.36
CA ILE A 19 8.54 -1.49 -17.06
C ILE A 19 9.63 -1.77 -16.02
N ILE A 20 10.77 -1.08 -16.11
CA ILE A 20 11.94 -1.31 -15.26
C ILE A 20 11.63 -1.27 -13.75
N PRO A 21 10.78 -0.35 -13.23
CA PRO A 21 10.41 -0.34 -11.82
C PRO A 21 9.60 -1.57 -11.36
N HIS A 22 9.03 -2.35 -12.28
CA HIS A 22 8.27 -3.55 -11.95
C HIS A 22 9.14 -4.82 -11.88
N PHE A 23 10.44 -4.74 -12.18
CA PHE A 23 11.32 -5.88 -11.97
C PHE A 23 11.53 -6.13 -10.47
N ILE A 24 11.58 -7.41 -10.10
CA ILE A 24 11.66 -7.82 -8.69
C ILE A 24 13.08 -7.77 -8.12
N SER A 25 14.11 -7.54 -8.94
CA SER A 25 15.51 -7.46 -8.49
C SER A 25 16.43 -6.82 -9.55
N LEU A 26 17.58 -6.31 -9.10
CA LEU A 26 18.67 -5.90 -9.98
C LEU A 26 19.16 -7.03 -10.91
N ASN A 27 19.17 -8.28 -10.45
CA ASN A 27 19.59 -9.41 -11.27
C ASN A 27 18.62 -9.63 -12.45
N MET A 28 17.31 -9.49 -12.22
CA MET A 28 16.31 -9.53 -13.28
C MET A 28 16.54 -8.41 -14.30
N LEU A 29 16.80 -7.18 -13.84
CA LEU A 29 17.16 -6.06 -14.72
C LEU A 29 18.41 -6.37 -15.55
N MET A 30 19.48 -6.90 -14.94
CA MET A 30 20.73 -7.18 -15.65
C MET A 30 20.55 -8.28 -16.71
N ARG A 31 19.79 -9.34 -16.41
CA ARG A 31 19.41 -10.37 -17.40
C ARG A 31 18.58 -9.77 -18.53
N PHE A 32 17.62 -8.90 -18.19
CA PHE A 32 16.81 -8.22 -19.20
C PHE A 32 17.68 -7.29 -20.09
N HIS A 33 18.60 -6.54 -19.50
CA HIS A 33 19.54 -5.67 -20.19
C HIS A 33 20.45 -6.44 -21.16
N GLN A 34 20.87 -7.66 -20.82
CA GLN A 34 21.63 -8.52 -21.74
C GLN A 34 20.85 -8.87 -23.01
N VAL A 35 19.52 -8.93 -22.93
CA VAL A 35 18.65 -9.26 -24.06
C VAL A 35 18.20 -8.01 -24.82
N SER A 36 17.96 -6.89 -24.12
CA SER A 36 17.48 -5.64 -24.72
C SER A 36 18.55 -4.54 -24.73
N ARG A 37 19.13 -4.29 -25.92
CA ARG A 37 20.20 -3.28 -26.12
C ARG A 37 19.76 -1.83 -25.82
N ASN A 38 18.46 -1.55 -25.87
CA ASN A 38 17.91 -0.21 -25.61
C ASN A 38 17.57 0.03 -24.12
N CYS A 39 17.75 -0.99 -23.28
CA CYS A 39 17.50 -0.89 -21.85
C CYS A 39 18.45 0.11 -21.15
N GLY A 40 19.70 0.24 -21.62
CA GLY A 40 20.70 1.14 -21.01
C GLY A 40 20.31 2.63 -21.06
N GLU A 41 19.71 3.10 -22.16
CA GLU A 41 19.18 4.47 -22.26
C GLU A 41 17.99 4.71 -21.33
N SER A 42 17.20 3.67 -21.07
CA SER A 42 16.05 3.74 -20.16
C SER A 42 16.51 3.80 -18.70
N ILE A 43 17.52 2.98 -18.35
CA ILE A 43 18.15 2.96 -17.03
C ILE A 43 18.74 4.34 -16.69
N SER A 44 19.49 4.96 -17.61
CA SER A 44 20.11 6.27 -17.36
C SER A 44 19.12 7.44 -17.33
N ARG A 45 17.92 7.27 -17.89
CA ARG A 45 16.85 8.28 -17.88
C ARG A 45 15.91 8.17 -16.69
N LEU A 46 15.92 7.06 -15.96
CA LEU A 46 15.13 6.93 -14.73
C LEU A 46 15.59 7.96 -13.71
N LYS A 47 14.62 8.71 -13.18
CA LYS A 47 14.84 9.82 -12.25
C LYS A 47 14.61 9.46 -10.79
N VAL A 48 13.93 8.34 -10.57
CA VAL A 48 13.59 7.80 -9.25
C VAL A 48 14.21 6.41 -9.19
N ASN A 49 14.78 6.06 -8.03
CA ASN A 49 15.27 4.71 -7.83
C ASN A 49 14.09 3.71 -7.78
N PRO A 50 14.18 2.55 -8.45
CA PRO A 50 13.09 1.57 -8.52
C PRO A 50 12.89 0.73 -7.25
N CYS A 51 13.62 1.00 -6.16
CA CYS A 51 13.42 0.40 -4.83
C CYS A 51 13.37 -1.15 -4.85
N TYR A 52 14.37 -1.79 -5.44
CA TYR A 52 14.33 -3.25 -5.61
C TYR A 52 14.29 -3.97 -4.26
N GLN A 53 13.20 -4.70 -4.02
CA GLN A 53 12.94 -5.50 -2.81
C GLN A 53 12.84 -4.75 -1.47
N GLU A 54 12.78 -3.41 -1.45
CA GLU A 54 12.65 -2.63 -0.21
C GLU A 54 11.40 -2.97 0.65
N LEU A 55 10.37 -3.58 0.04
CA LEU A 55 9.12 -3.96 0.70
C LEU A 55 9.08 -5.41 1.21
N SER A 56 10.17 -6.18 1.08
CA SER A 56 10.20 -7.55 1.56
C SER A 56 10.63 -7.60 3.04
N LEU A 57 9.96 -8.43 3.84
CA LEU A 57 10.28 -8.61 5.26
C LEU A 57 11.72 -9.14 5.45
N GLU A 58 12.20 -9.96 4.52
CA GLU A 58 13.59 -10.44 4.47
C GLU A 58 14.59 -9.30 4.27
N THR A 59 14.28 -8.34 3.39
CA THR A 59 15.11 -7.16 3.21
C THR A 59 15.09 -6.33 4.49
N ILE A 60 13.92 -5.98 5.04
CA ILE A 60 13.79 -5.22 6.31
C ILE A 60 14.58 -5.84 7.48
N LEU A 61 14.69 -7.17 7.53
CA LEU A 61 15.44 -7.90 8.56
C LEU A 61 16.94 -8.06 8.25
N GLN A 62 17.38 -7.81 7.02
CA GLN A 62 18.79 -7.85 6.62
C GLN A 62 19.45 -6.48 6.80
N ASN A 63 20.59 -6.45 7.51
CA ASN A 63 21.38 -5.25 7.81
C ASN A 63 22.09 -4.60 6.59
N ASP A 64 21.74 -4.98 5.35
CA ASP A 64 22.51 -4.65 4.14
C ASP A 64 21.80 -3.70 3.15
N HIS A 65 20.76 -2.97 3.57
CA HIS A 65 20.03 -2.02 2.70
C HIS A 65 20.95 -1.02 2.01
N SER A 66 21.96 -0.52 2.73
CA SER A 66 22.93 0.43 2.20
C SER A 66 23.75 -0.15 1.05
N ILE A 67 24.04 -1.47 1.03
CA ILE A 67 24.75 -2.13 -0.07
C ILE A 67 23.88 -2.14 -1.34
N HIS A 68 22.58 -2.41 -1.19
CA HIS A 68 21.66 -2.42 -2.32
C HIS A 68 21.49 -1.04 -2.93
N ILE A 69 21.29 -0.01 -2.11
CA ILE A 69 21.18 1.37 -2.57
C ILE A 69 22.47 1.84 -3.26
N ARG A 70 23.65 1.47 -2.73
CA ARG A 70 24.93 1.78 -3.42
C ARG A 70 24.97 1.16 -4.82
N LYS A 71 24.55 -0.09 -4.98
CA LYS A 71 24.49 -0.77 -6.29
C LYS A 71 23.48 -0.10 -7.21
N GLU A 72 22.31 0.29 -6.70
CA GLU A 72 21.31 1.03 -7.47
C GLU A 72 21.85 2.36 -7.96
N LEU A 73 22.46 3.17 -7.09
CA LEU A 73 23.04 4.47 -7.45
C LEU A 73 24.18 4.36 -8.47
N GLN A 74 24.90 3.24 -8.52
CA GLN A 74 25.91 2.96 -9.55
C GLN A 74 25.29 2.62 -10.91
N ILE A 75 24.14 1.94 -10.92
CA ILE A 75 23.45 1.48 -12.13
C ILE A 75 22.58 2.60 -12.71
N PHE A 76 21.82 3.29 -11.87
CA PHE A 76 20.90 4.36 -12.24
C PHE A 76 21.55 5.73 -12.07
N THR A 77 22.43 6.07 -13.00
CA THR A 77 23.19 7.33 -12.97
C THR A 77 22.33 8.59 -13.14
N GLY A 78 21.08 8.44 -13.55
CA GLY A 78 20.14 9.54 -13.77
C GLY A 78 19.26 9.91 -12.56
N ILE A 79 19.42 9.23 -11.42
CA ILE A 79 18.58 9.43 -10.22
C ILE A 79 18.68 10.89 -9.77
N ASP A 80 17.54 11.58 -9.77
CA ASP A 80 17.38 12.90 -9.19
C ASP A 80 16.79 12.82 -7.77
N SER A 81 15.98 11.79 -7.48
CA SER A 81 15.33 11.59 -6.18
C SER A 81 15.61 10.20 -5.61
N LEU A 82 16.11 10.14 -4.37
CA LEU A 82 16.38 8.88 -3.66
C LEU A 82 15.32 8.61 -2.58
N HIS A 83 14.61 7.50 -2.70
CA HIS A 83 13.68 6.99 -1.71
C HIS A 83 14.39 6.01 -0.77
N THR A 84 14.41 6.31 0.54
CA THR A 84 15.10 5.49 1.55
C THR A 84 14.77 5.95 2.98
N ASP A 85 15.20 5.21 4.00
CA ASP A 85 15.09 5.63 5.40
C ASP A 85 16.35 6.38 5.88
N ILE A 86 16.20 7.14 6.96
CA ILE A 86 17.28 8.00 7.48
C ILE A 86 18.47 7.20 8.03
N ASN A 87 18.26 5.98 8.54
CA ASN A 87 19.35 5.16 9.09
C ASN A 87 20.22 4.62 7.96
N THR A 88 19.61 4.19 6.86
CA THR A 88 20.35 3.76 5.67
C THR A 88 21.17 4.89 5.07
N LEU A 89 20.66 6.13 5.04
CA LEU A 89 21.43 7.30 4.59
C LEU A 89 22.70 7.56 5.39
N GLN A 90 22.68 7.35 6.71
CA GLN A 90 23.87 7.50 7.54
C GLN A 90 25.00 6.53 7.18
N GLN A 91 24.64 5.37 6.65
CA GLN A 91 25.59 4.34 6.24
C GLN A 91 26.16 4.59 4.84
N LEU A 92 25.65 5.57 4.09
CA LEU A 92 26.11 5.88 2.75
C LEU A 92 27.30 6.87 2.78
N PRO A 93 28.31 6.67 1.92
CA PRO A 93 29.38 7.65 1.72
C PRO A 93 28.82 9.03 1.31
N PRO A 94 29.31 10.14 1.90
CA PRO A 94 28.84 11.50 1.58
C PRO A 94 28.94 11.86 0.10
N GLU A 95 29.91 11.30 -0.62
CA GLU A 95 30.14 11.55 -2.05
C GLU A 95 29.01 10.98 -2.92
N LEU A 96 28.32 9.93 -2.47
CA LEU A 96 27.15 9.43 -3.17
C LEU A 96 25.93 10.33 -2.93
N LEU A 97 25.83 10.91 -1.73
CA LEU A 97 24.73 11.76 -1.34
C LEU A 97 24.77 13.13 -2.02
N SER A 98 25.94 13.64 -2.37
CA SER A 98 26.08 14.93 -3.07
C SER A 98 25.51 14.90 -4.50
N ASN A 99 25.49 13.74 -5.14
CA ASN A 99 24.93 13.56 -6.49
C ASN A 99 23.40 13.51 -6.51
N VAL A 100 22.78 13.23 -5.36
CA VAL A 100 21.31 13.15 -5.22
C VAL A 100 20.74 14.55 -5.01
N LYS A 101 19.77 14.94 -5.83
CA LYS A 101 19.15 16.28 -5.74
C LYS A 101 18.09 16.36 -4.67
N LEU A 102 17.25 15.32 -4.53
CA LEU A 102 16.14 15.29 -3.58
C LEU A 102 16.10 13.95 -2.83
N PHE A 103 15.67 14.01 -1.58
CA PHE A 103 15.47 12.83 -0.75
C PHE A 103 13.98 12.64 -0.44
N GLU A 104 13.52 11.40 -0.50
CA GLU A 104 12.24 10.95 0.01
C GLU A 104 12.48 10.04 1.22
N ILE A 105 12.29 10.58 2.42
CA ILE A 105 12.57 9.88 3.67
C ILE A 105 11.35 9.08 4.10
N SER A 106 11.45 7.75 4.01
CA SER A 106 10.35 6.81 4.26
C SER A 106 10.01 6.63 5.73
N PHE A 107 10.95 6.89 6.64
CA PHE A 107 10.70 6.81 8.08
C PHE A 107 11.81 7.48 8.92
N ILE A 108 11.41 8.24 9.95
CA ILE A 108 12.27 8.69 11.04
C ILE A 108 11.70 8.14 12.35
N GLN A 109 12.50 7.37 13.08
CA GLN A 109 12.04 6.59 14.23
C GLN A 109 12.48 7.24 15.55
N LYS A 110 11.53 7.61 16.41
CA LYS A 110 11.65 7.81 17.88
C LYS A 110 12.90 8.53 18.44
N GLN A 111 13.59 9.37 17.67
CA GLN A 111 14.76 10.13 18.11
C GLN A 111 14.72 11.56 17.56
N THR A 112 15.38 12.49 18.26
CA THR A 112 15.53 13.88 17.82
C THR A 112 16.36 13.94 16.53
N PRO A 113 16.14 14.93 15.63
CA PRO A 113 16.98 15.12 14.44
C PRO A 113 18.48 15.19 14.72
N SER A 114 18.87 15.67 15.91
CA SER A 114 20.26 15.70 16.40
C SER A 114 20.90 14.32 16.56
N SER A 115 20.10 13.26 16.69
CA SER A 115 20.55 11.87 16.67
C SER A 115 20.97 11.43 15.26
N TYR A 116 20.66 12.24 14.25
CA TYR A 116 21.01 12.01 12.86
C TYR A 116 21.97 13.07 12.34
N PRO A 117 23.30 12.91 12.46
CA PRO A 117 24.27 13.87 11.92
C PRO A 117 24.07 14.16 10.43
N ILE A 118 23.60 13.17 9.67
CA ILE A 118 23.29 13.30 8.24
C ILE A 118 22.12 14.26 7.97
N TRP A 119 21.23 14.47 8.93
CA TRP A 119 20.03 15.31 8.77
C TRP A 119 20.40 16.74 8.36
N GLU A 120 21.38 17.33 9.03
CA GLU A 120 21.84 18.70 8.74
C GLU A 120 22.41 18.84 7.32
N ILE A 121 22.87 17.75 6.71
CA ILE A 121 23.45 17.70 5.36
C ILE A 121 22.38 17.56 4.27
N ILE A 122 21.22 16.98 4.60
CA ILE A 122 20.19 16.62 3.61
C ILE A 122 18.88 17.39 3.76
N LYS A 123 18.62 18.03 4.90
CA LYS A 123 17.32 18.63 5.26
C LYS A 123 16.80 19.61 4.21
N ASP A 124 17.70 20.35 3.57
CA ASP A 124 17.39 21.30 2.50
C ASP A 124 16.89 20.60 1.22
N ARG A 125 17.27 19.35 0.99
CA ARG A 125 16.91 18.52 -0.17
C ARG A 125 15.79 17.51 0.12
N VAL A 126 15.22 17.50 1.32
CA VAL A 126 14.09 16.62 1.66
C VAL A 126 12.82 17.09 0.95
N SER A 127 12.29 16.25 0.06
CA SER A 127 11.08 16.52 -0.73
C SER A 127 9.85 15.78 -0.22
N ARG A 128 10.05 14.64 0.44
CA ARG A 128 9.03 13.84 1.10
C ARG A 128 9.53 13.37 2.44
N LEU A 129 8.67 13.43 3.45
CA LEU A 129 8.97 13.01 4.81
C LEU A 129 7.81 12.21 5.41
N ILE A 130 8.11 11.05 5.98
CA ILE A 130 7.17 10.27 6.79
C ILE A 130 7.64 10.30 8.25
N ILE A 131 6.75 10.70 9.17
CA ILE A 131 7.09 10.97 10.57
C ILE A 131 6.02 10.44 11.52
N ASP A 132 6.42 9.95 12.70
CA ASP A 132 5.49 9.63 13.78
C ASP A 132 5.02 10.90 14.50
N ALA A 133 3.72 10.99 14.79
CA ALA A 133 3.15 12.13 15.50
C ALA A 133 3.81 12.42 16.86
N GLN A 134 4.38 11.40 17.51
CA GLN A 134 5.07 11.54 18.80
C GLN A 134 6.33 12.42 18.71
N ILE A 135 6.96 12.51 17.55
CA ILE A 135 8.22 13.25 17.36
C ILE A 135 8.05 14.47 16.45
N ILE A 136 6.84 14.75 15.94
CA ILE A 136 6.63 15.84 14.99
C ILE A 136 7.03 17.22 15.55
N ALA A 137 6.80 17.45 16.85
CA ALA A 137 7.20 18.67 17.52
C ALA A 137 8.73 18.83 17.66
N LEU A 138 9.49 17.74 17.48
CA LEU A 138 10.95 17.74 17.57
C LEU A 138 11.62 18.08 16.23
N ILE A 139 10.86 18.10 15.14
CA ILE A 139 11.37 18.41 13.80
C ILE A 139 10.87 19.79 13.40
N ASP A 140 11.81 20.69 13.12
CA ASP A 140 11.47 21.97 12.50
C ASP A 140 11.11 21.75 11.03
N LEU A 141 9.82 21.55 10.77
CA LEU A 141 9.28 21.36 9.43
C LEU A 141 9.43 22.61 8.55
N THR A 142 9.57 23.80 9.16
CA THR A 142 9.73 25.06 8.43
C THR A 142 11.13 25.20 7.82
N ALA A 143 12.11 24.49 8.39
CA ALA A 143 13.47 24.39 7.87
C ALA A 143 13.62 23.43 6.67
N LEU A 144 12.51 22.96 6.08
CA LEU A 144 12.49 22.01 4.95
C LEU A 144 11.96 22.69 3.67
N PRO A 145 12.77 23.53 2.99
CA PRO A 145 12.29 24.38 1.90
C PRO A 145 11.77 23.59 0.69
N ASN A 146 12.26 22.38 0.45
CA ASN A 146 11.84 21.55 -0.67
C ASN A 146 10.71 20.56 -0.33
N LEU A 147 10.17 20.59 0.90
CA LEU A 147 9.16 19.64 1.34
C LEU A 147 7.85 19.84 0.58
N ARG A 148 7.49 18.86 -0.24
CA ARG A 148 6.24 18.84 -1.03
C ARG A 148 5.22 17.85 -0.48
N ARG A 149 5.68 16.79 0.20
CA ARG A 149 4.81 15.76 0.77
C ARG A 149 5.19 15.43 2.21
N LEU A 150 4.24 15.58 3.11
CA LEU A 150 4.38 15.18 4.51
C LEU A 150 3.39 14.06 4.82
N GLU A 151 3.88 12.99 5.43
CA GLU A 151 3.05 11.89 5.90
C GLU A 151 3.19 11.74 7.41
N ILE A 152 2.10 11.91 8.16
CA ILE A 152 2.09 11.83 9.61
C ILE A 152 1.44 10.51 10.03
N LYS A 153 2.20 9.66 10.71
CA LYS A 153 1.70 8.47 11.40
C LYS A 153 1.21 8.87 12.79
N ALA A 154 -0.07 9.24 12.88
CA ALA A 154 -0.71 9.62 14.13
C ALA A 154 -1.18 8.42 14.94
N GLY A 155 -1.72 7.39 14.29
CA GLY A 155 -2.37 6.27 14.99
C GLY A 155 -3.43 6.80 15.96
N ARG A 156 -3.20 6.60 17.26
CA ARG A 156 -4.05 7.08 18.38
C ARG A 156 -3.69 8.44 18.96
N VAL A 157 -2.65 9.09 18.44
CA VAL A 157 -2.09 10.31 19.05
C VAL A 157 -2.79 11.53 18.50
N ALA A 158 -3.62 12.19 19.33
CA ALA A 158 -4.21 13.48 18.97
C ALA A 158 -3.11 14.51 18.60
N LEU A 159 -3.25 15.08 17.41
CA LEU A 159 -2.37 16.15 16.93
C LEU A 159 -2.85 17.47 17.52
N ASN A 160 -1.89 18.33 17.87
CA ASN A 160 -2.18 19.66 18.39
C ASN A 160 -2.49 20.63 17.24
N GLU A 161 -3.30 21.67 17.51
CA GLU A 161 -3.62 22.74 16.58
C GLU A 161 -2.39 23.53 16.10
N ASN A 162 -1.32 23.53 16.91
CA ASN A 162 -0.10 24.31 16.67
C ASN A 162 0.89 23.69 15.67
N LEU A 163 0.48 22.71 14.86
CA LEU A 163 1.40 22.16 13.84
C LEU A 163 1.72 23.23 12.79
N PRO A 164 3.01 23.49 12.48
CA PRO A 164 3.43 24.55 11.58
C PRO A 164 3.17 24.24 10.09
N ILE A 165 2.17 23.39 9.78
CA ILE A 165 1.84 22.95 8.41
C ILE A 165 1.56 24.14 7.50
N ARG A 166 0.90 25.19 8.02
CA ARG A 166 0.61 26.43 7.27
C ARG A 166 1.85 27.21 6.85
N GLN A 167 2.95 27.03 7.57
CA GLN A 167 4.18 27.78 7.35
C GLN A 167 5.07 27.12 6.29
N ILE A 168 4.70 25.93 5.81
CA ILE A 168 5.45 25.18 4.80
C ILE A 168 4.94 25.55 3.41
N GLU A 169 5.51 26.59 2.80
CA GLU A 169 5.03 27.18 1.55
C GLU A 169 4.93 26.20 0.37
N ASN A 170 5.86 25.25 0.27
CA ASN A 170 5.96 24.32 -0.84
C ASN A 170 5.17 23.01 -0.61
N LEU A 171 4.47 22.87 0.51
CA LEU A 171 3.73 21.65 0.82
C LEU A 171 2.52 21.51 -0.11
N GLN A 172 2.50 20.43 -0.87
CA GLN A 172 1.45 20.12 -1.84
C GLN A 172 0.56 18.97 -1.37
N THR A 173 1.08 18.05 -0.56
CA THR A 173 0.34 16.90 -0.07
C THR A 173 0.61 16.64 1.40
N LEU A 174 -0.45 16.52 2.19
CA LEU A 174 -0.43 16.06 3.56
C LEU A 174 -1.18 14.73 3.63
N VAL A 175 -0.55 13.69 4.17
CA VAL A 175 -1.18 12.38 4.40
C VAL A 175 -1.22 12.11 5.89
N ILE A 176 -2.40 11.86 6.46
CA ILE A 176 -2.59 11.55 7.87
C ILE A 176 -2.98 10.07 8.00
N PHE A 177 -2.13 9.27 8.63
CA PHE A 177 -2.45 7.89 9.01
C PHE A 177 -2.96 7.91 10.45
N CYS A 178 -4.23 7.57 10.64
CA CYS A 178 -4.89 7.68 11.94
C CYS A 178 -5.90 6.57 12.16
N ASP A 179 -6.33 6.43 13.40
CA ASP A 179 -7.46 5.58 13.74
C ASP A 179 -8.77 6.30 13.36
N GLY A 180 -9.80 5.52 13.02
CA GLY A 180 -11.11 6.05 12.61
C GLY A 180 -11.71 7.03 13.62
N ASN A 181 -11.62 6.73 14.91
CA ASN A 181 -12.17 7.58 15.99
C ASN A 181 -11.53 8.98 16.10
N LEU A 182 -10.37 9.22 15.48
CA LEU A 182 -9.70 10.53 15.44
C LEU A 182 -9.88 11.24 14.10
N TYR A 183 -10.49 10.57 13.12
CA TYR A 183 -10.68 11.09 11.77
C TYR A 183 -11.36 12.46 11.78
N LYS A 184 -12.51 12.58 12.45
CA LYS A 184 -13.28 13.83 12.52
C LYS A 184 -12.45 14.98 13.07
N ASN A 185 -11.72 14.75 14.16
CA ASN A 185 -10.86 15.77 14.77
C ASN A 185 -9.78 16.27 13.78
N TYR A 186 -9.16 15.37 13.02
CA TYR A 186 -8.17 15.77 12.00
C TYR A 186 -8.81 16.36 10.76
N PHE A 187 -10.01 15.92 10.41
CA PHE A 187 -10.77 16.52 9.34
C PHE A 187 -11.04 17.99 9.66
N ASP A 188 -11.59 18.29 10.83
CA ASP A 188 -11.87 19.64 11.30
C ASP A 188 -10.58 20.48 11.42
N LEU A 189 -9.51 19.90 11.97
CA LEU A 189 -8.21 20.58 12.12
C LEU A 189 -7.62 21.03 10.79
N PHE A 190 -7.77 20.21 9.75
CA PHE A 190 -7.19 20.46 8.43
C PHE A 190 -8.20 20.99 7.40
N GLU A 191 -9.50 21.09 7.74
CA GLU A 191 -10.53 21.66 6.86
C GLU A 191 -10.21 23.12 6.51
N GLN A 192 -9.62 23.85 7.44
CA GLN A 192 -9.18 25.22 7.22
C GLN A 192 -8.07 25.38 6.14
N PHE A 193 -7.51 24.28 5.60
CA PHE A 193 -6.56 24.28 4.48
C PHE A 193 -7.25 24.08 3.12
N VAL A 194 -8.57 23.94 3.10
CA VAL A 194 -9.37 23.66 1.90
C VAL A 194 -9.29 24.78 0.83
N CYS A 195 -8.84 25.99 1.20
CA CYS A 195 -8.58 27.10 0.29
C CYS A 195 -7.12 27.18 -0.21
N SER A 196 -6.24 26.30 0.26
CA SER A 196 -4.84 26.24 -0.16
C SER A 196 -4.65 25.21 -1.27
N LYS A 197 -3.53 25.27 -2.01
CA LYS A 197 -3.15 24.26 -3.00
C LYS A 197 -2.78 22.90 -2.36
N LEU A 198 -2.92 22.76 -1.04
CA LEU A 198 -2.60 21.56 -0.28
C LEU A 198 -3.69 20.51 -0.43
N ARG A 199 -3.30 19.32 -0.87
CA ARG A 199 -4.16 18.14 -0.86
C ARG A 199 -3.98 17.40 0.46
N VAL A 200 -5.06 17.24 1.23
CA VAL A 200 -5.05 16.44 2.46
C VAL A 200 -5.66 15.07 2.17
N LEU A 201 -4.97 14.01 2.56
CA LEU A 201 -5.37 12.62 2.39
C LEU A 201 -5.40 11.94 3.74
N TYR A 202 -6.46 11.18 4.01
CA TYR A 202 -6.59 10.42 5.25
C TYR A 202 -6.48 8.94 4.95
N LYS A 203 -5.76 8.22 5.81
CA LYS A 203 -5.63 6.77 5.77
C LYS A 203 -6.02 6.21 7.13
N LEU A 204 -7.17 5.56 7.19
CA LEU A 204 -7.81 5.15 8.43
C LEU A 204 -7.52 3.68 8.75
N ASN A 205 -7.18 3.42 10.01
CA ASN A 205 -7.15 2.09 10.62
C ASN A 205 -8.28 1.94 11.63
N TRP A 206 -8.71 0.70 11.89
CA TRP A 206 -9.68 0.36 12.95
C TRP A 206 -10.94 1.25 12.91
N LEU A 207 -11.50 1.38 11.71
CA LEU A 207 -12.69 2.17 11.45
C LEU A 207 -13.85 1.70 12.33
N GLN A 208 -14.66 2.63 12.83
CA GLN A 208 -15.92 2.35 13.50
C GLN A 208 -17.09 2.72 12.58
N ALA A 209 -18.26 2.11 12.80
CA ALA A 209 -19.43 2.38 11.97
C ALA A 209 -19.82 3.88 11.96
N SER A 210 -19.68 4.57 13.10
CA SER A 210 -19.93 6.01 13.20
C SER A 210 -19.02 6.87 12.33
N ASP A 211 -17.81 6.39 12.02
CA ASP A 211 -16.84 7.14 11.22
C ASP A 211 -17.27 7.18 9.75
N LEU A 212 -18.00 6.16 9.28
CA LEU A 212 -18.53 6.09 7.91
C LEU A 212 -19.53 7.21 7.64
N ASP A 213 -20.39 7.53 8.61
CA ASP A 213 -21.36 8.63 8.50
C ASP A 213 -20.67 9.98 8.25
N ASP A 214 -19.57 10.25 8.97
CA ASP A 214 -18.76 11.45 8.79
C ASP A 214 -18.10 11.47 7.39
N ILE A 215 -17.59 10.33 6.93
CA ILE A 215 -16.95 10.22 5.61
C ILE A 215 -17.97 10.40 4.46
N HIS A 216 -19.18 9.86 4.60
CA HIS A 216 -20.22 10.02 3.59
C HIS A 216 -20.68 11.47 3.44
N GLN A 217 -20.49 12.32 4.45
CA GLN A 217 -20.81 13.75 4.41
C GLN A 217 -19.75 14.61 3.69
N LEU A 218 -18.57 14.07 3.37
CA LEU A 218 -17.49 14.81 2.73
C LEU A 218 -17.85 15.37 1.35
N LYS A 219 -17.09 16.37 0.87
CA LYS A 219 -17.28 16.87 -0.49
C LYS A 219 -16.77 15.83 -1.51
N PRO A 220 -17.35 15.75 -2.73
CA PRO A 220 -16.98 14.73 -3.72
C PRO A 220 -15.50 14.68 -4.14
N ARG A 221 -14.75 15.77 -3.92
CA ARG A 221 -13.32 15.85 -4.24
C ARG A 221 -12.42 15.24 -3.14
N ASP A 222 -12.98 15.04 -1.96
CA ASP A 222 -12.25 14.50 -0.82
C ASP A 222 -12.28 12.97 -0.92
N MET A 223 -11.13 12.35 -0.69
CA MET A 223 -11.00 10.89 -0.72
C MET A 223 -10.31 10.42 0.56
N VAL A 224 -10.87 9.35 1.14
CA VAL A 224 -10.35 8.71 2.35
C VAL A 224 -9.93 7.28 2.00
N GLY A 225 -8.69 6.96 2.32
CA GLY A 225 -8.19 5.59 2.27
C GLY A 225 -8.57 4.85 3.55
N ILE A 226 -9.11 3.65 3.43
CA ILE A 226 -9.44 2.79 4.58
C ILE A 226 -8.62 1.52 4.46
N PHE A 227 -7.80 1.22 5.46
CA PHE A 227 -7.12 -0.07 5.52
C PHE A 227 -8.11 -1.18 5.83
N LEU A 228 -8.00 -2.27 5.09
CA LEU A 228 -8.77 -3.49 5.30
C LEU A 228 -8.23 -4.24 6.52
N ASN A 229 -8.58 -3.77 7.70
CA ASN A 229 -8.23 -4.40 8.96
C ASN A 229 -9.40 -4.27 9.93
N ASP A 230 -10.30 -5.26 9.89
CA ASP A 230 -11.53 -5.35 10.68
C ASP A 230 -12.54 -4.23 10.33
N LEU A 231 -13.08 -4.29 9.12
CA LEU A 231 -14.09 -3.35 8.63
C LEU A 231 -15.44 -3.50 9.37
N PRO A 232 -16.04 -2.44 9.92
CA PRO A 232 -17.40 -2.50 10.47
C PRO A 232 -18.48 -2.36 9.39
N GLY A 233 -19.71 -2.78 9.66
CA GLY A 233 -20.87 -2.37 8.87
C GLY A 233 -21.12 -3.17 7.58
N VAL A 234 -21.92 -2.61 6.68
CA VAL A 234 -22.39 -3.30 5.46
C VAL A 234 -21.52 -2.95 4.26
N VAL A 235 -21.45 -3.85 3.27
CA VAL A 235 -20.61 -3.67 2.07
C VAL A 235 -20.90 -2.37 1.31
N ASP A 236 -22.16 -1.94 1.29
CA ASP A 236 -22.58 -0.70 0.61
C ASP A 236 -21.81 0.53 1.04
N ASP A 237 -21.47 0.64 2.31
CA ASP A 237 -20.80 1.81 2.87
C ASP A 237 -19.43 2.01 2.18
N TYR A 238 -18.84 0.94 1.64
CA TYR A 238 -17.53 0.94 1.00
C TYR A 238 -17.57 1.12 -0.52
N ILE A 239 -18.75 1.02 -1.15
CA ILE A 239 -18.94 1.25 -2.59
C ILE A 239 -19.22 2.73 -2.82
N SER A 240 -18.21 3.57 -2.53
CA SER A 240 -18.32 5.03 -2.60
C SER A 240 -17.14 5.63 -3.36
N PRO A 241 -17.34 6.63 -4.24
CA PRO A 241 -16.23 7.33 -4.90
C PRO A 241 -15.37 8.15 -3.93
N LYS A 242 -15.85 8.38 -2.70
CA LYS A 242 -15.11 9.08 -1.63
C LYS A 242 -14.17 8.14 -0.87
N LEU A 243 -14.30 6.82 -1.08
CA LEU A 243 -13.57 5.81 -0.35
C LEU A 243 -12.66 5.02 -1.27
N VAL A 244 -11.47 4.74 -0.77
CA VAL A 244 -10.52 3.83 -1.42
C VAL A 244 -10.10 2.79 -0.40
N LEU A 245 -10.40 1.52 -0.68
CA LEU A 245 -9.93 0.42 0.15
C LEU A 245 -8.44 0.20 -0.10
N LEU A 246 -7.67 0.24 0.98
CA LEU A 246 -6.24 0.00 0.99
C LEU A 246 -5.98 -1.41 1.51
N TYR A 247 -5.18 -2.15 0.75
CA TYR A 247 -4.75 -3.49 1.12
C TYR A 247 -4.08 -3.53 2.49
N PHE A 248 -4.31 -4.62 3.24
CA PHE A 248 -3.61 -4.87 4.50
C PHE A 248 -2.11 -5.10 4.24
N ALA A 249 -1.79 -6.05 3.36
CA ALA A 249 -0.44 -6.34 2.86
C ALA A 249 -0.54 -7.06 1.51
N LYS A 250 0.41 -6.90 0.57
CA LYS A 250 0.53 -7.74 -0.65
C LYS A 250 -0.80 -8.08 -1.38
N LYS A 251 -1.67 -7.09 -1.63
CA LYS A 251 -3.02 -7.28 -2.21
C LYS A 251 -3.98 -8.17 -1.39
N GLU A 252 -3.79 -8.24 -0.07
CA GLU A 252 -4.63 -8.95 0.90
C GLU A 252 -5.83 -8.08 1.31
N PHE A 253 -7.01 -8.66 1.16
CA PHE A 253 -8.25 -8.20 1.75
C PHE A 253 -8.50 -9.00 3.02
N ARG A 254 -8.30 -8.36 4.18
CA ARG A 254 -8.77 -8.91 5.46
C ARG A 254 -10.14 -8.34 5.77
N ILE A 255 -11.15 -9.21 5.77
CA ILE A 255 -12.55 -8.83 5.88
C ILE A 255 -13.29 -9.72 6.88
N PRO A 256 -14.35 -9.22 7.53
CA PRO A 256 -15.19 -10.06 8.36
C PRO A 256 -16.12 -10.95 7.53
N ILE A 257 -16.62 -12.02 8.15
CA ILE A 257 -17.44 -13.06 7.48
C ILE A 257 -18.79 -12.52 6.99
N ASP A 258 -19.41 -11.57 7.69
CA ASP A 258 -20.62 -10.87 7.27
C ASP A 258 -20.41 -10.15 5.93
N PHE A 259 -19.24 -9.53 5.76
CA PHE A 259 -18.79 -8.90 4.52
C PHE A 259 -18.57 -9.93 3.41
N PHE A 260 -18.03 -11.10 3.76
CA PHE A 260 -17.74 -12.17 2.80
C PHE A 260 -19.02 -12.81 2.23
N ILE A 261 -20.07 -12.94 3.03
CA ILE A 261 -21.33 -13.55 2.60
C ILE A 261 -22.28 -12.58 1.88
N ASP A 262 -21.97 -11.29 1.87
CA ASP A 262 -22.75 -10.27 1.18
C ASP A 262 -22.52 -10.35 -0.34
N LYS A 263 -23.61 -10.37 -1.11
CA LYS A 263 -23.60 -10.52 -2.58
C LYS A 263 -22.82 -9.40 -3.29
N ARG A 264 -22.67 -8.24 -2.66
CA ARG A 264 -21.99 -7.07 -3.23
C ARG A 264 -20.48 -7.14 -3.06
N LEU A 265 -19.95 -8.09 -2.30
CA LEU A 265 -18.50 -8.34 -2.21
C LEU A 265 -17.86 -8.41 -3.60
N ASN A 266 -18.51 -9.08 -4.55
CA ASN A 266 -18.02 -9.25 -5.91
C ASN A 266 -17.81 -7.92 -6.65
N VAL A 267 -18.53 -6.85 -6.29
CA VAL A 267 -18.27 -5.50 -6.83
C VAL A 267 -16.90 -5.01 -6.39
N LEU A 268 -16.55 -5.21 -5.12
CA LEU A 268 -15.25 -4.82 -4.57
C LEU A 268 -14.13 -5.72 -5.12
N LEU A 269 -14.34 -7.03 -5.24
CA LEU A 269 -13.35 -7.94 -5.84
C LEU A 269 -13.02 -7.55 -7.28
N LYS A 270 -14.05 -7.21 -8.08
CA LYS A 270 -13.88 -6.72 -9.47
C LYS A 270 -13.22 -5.35 -9.55
N GLN A 271 -13.39 -4.48 -8.54
CA GLN A 271 -12.78 -3.15 -8.53
C GLN A 271 -11.31 -3.19 -8.13
N TYR A 272 -10.95 -4.01 -7.14
CA TYR A 272 -9.62 -3.97 -6.54
C TYR A 272 -8.71 -5.10 -7.03
N HIS A 273 -9.26 -6.26 -7.38
CA HIS A 273 -8.55 -7.48 -7.74
C HIS A 273 -7.53 -7.93 -6.67
N PRO A 274 -8.01 -8.30 -5.47
CA PRO A 274 -7.15 -8.87 -4.44
C PRO A 274 -6.58 -10.22 -4.90
N SER A 275 -5.36 -10.53 -4.45
CA SER A 275 -4.77 -11.87 -4.66
C SER A 275 -4.89 -12.76 -3.43
N VAL A 276 -5.24 -12.19 -2.28
CA VAL A 276 -5.40 -12.90 -1.01
C VAL A 276 -6.67 -12.43 -0.31
N LEU A 277 -7.50 -13.36 0.16
CA LEU A 277 -8.60 -13.10 1.10
C LEU A 277 -8.29 -13.73 2.46
N ASP A 278 -8.45 -12.95 3.54
CA ASP A 278 -8.37 -13.40 4.93
C ASP A 278 -9.70 -13.06 5.62
N ILE A 279 -10.51 -14.08 5.84
CA ILE A 279 -11.90 -13.97 6.30
C ILE A 279 -11.98 -14.38 7.77
N ARG A 280 -12.62 -13.54 8.60
CA ARG A 280 -12.61 -13.70 10.07
C ARG A 280 -13.95 -13.43 10.73
N GLY A 281 -14.14 -13.98 11.92
CA GLY A 281 -15.22 -13.60 12.84
C GLY A 281 -16.48 -14.44 12.74
N ASP A 282 -17.52 -13.98 13.42
CA ASP A 282 -18.76 -14.72 13.63
C ASP A 282 -19.95 -13.97 13.01
N VAL A 283 -20.90 -14.69 12.41
CA VAL A 283 -22.13 -14.11 11.87
C VAL A 283 -23.37 -14.95 12.19
N ASP A 284 -24.39 -14.27 12.70
CA ASP A 284 -25.72 -14.83 12.95
C ASP A 284 -26.61 -14.73 11.70
N ASN A 285 -26.16 -15.31 10.59
CA ASN A 285 -26.94 -15.33 9.36
C ASN A 285 -28.21 -16.17 9.52
N THR A 286 -29.31 -15.71 8.90
CA THR A 286 -30.63 -16.36 8.97
C THR A 286 -30.85 -17.39 7.87
N GLU A 287 -30.04 -17.34 6.82
CA GLU A 287 -30.16 -18.21 5.66
C GLU A 287 -28.78 -18.70 5.23
N SER A 288 -28.76 -19.92 4.71
CA SER A 288 -27.59 -20.41 4.00
C SER A 288 -27.43 -19.71 2.65
N CYS A 289 -26.19 -19.38 2.30
CA CYS A 289 -25.85 -18.79 1.01
C CYS A 289 -24.74 -19.56 0.30
N VAL A 290 -24.59 -19.27 -1.00
CA VAL A 290 -23.44 -19.66 -1.81
C VAL A 290 -22.66 -18.40 -2.13
N VAL A 291 -21.39 -18.36 -1.74
CA VAL A 291 -20.46 -17.31 -2.13
C VAL A 291 -19.72 -17.77 -3.38
N ASP A 292 -19.97 -17.11 -4.49
CA ASP A 292 -19.40 -17.48 -5.78
C ASP A 292 -18.17 -16.62 -6.11
N LEU A 293 -16.99 -17.26 -6.09
CA LEU A 293 -15.70 -16.66 -6.42
C LEU A 293 -15.11 -17.25 -7.71
N HIS A 294 -15.86 -18.05 -8.47
CA HIS A 294 -15.36 -18.77 -9.64
C HIS A 294 -14.74 -17.84 -10.71
N GLU A 295 -15.30 -16.63 -10.87
CA GLU A 295 -14.83 -15.63 -11.84
C GLU A 295 -13.59 -14.83 -11.37
N GLU A 296 -13.12 -15.03 -10.14
CA GLU A 296 -12.04 -14.22 -9.55
C GLU A 296 -10.64 -14.75 -9.93
N HIS A 297 -10.23 -14.45 -11.16
CA HIS A 297 -9.00 -14.97 -11.78
C HIS A 297 -7.67 -14.50 -11.15
N GLN A 298 -7.68 -13.51 -10.25
CA GLN A 298 -6.45 -13.06 -9.56
C GLN A 298 -6.32 -13.61 -8.14
N LEU A 299 -7.35 -14.28 -7.62
CA LEU A 299 -7.40 -14.75 -6.25
C LEU A 299 -6.64 -16.07 -6.11
N GLU A 300 -5.45 -16.02 -5.50
CA GLU A 300 -4.54 -17.16 -5.37
C GLU A 300 -4.58 -17.80 -3.98
N GLU A 301 -4.98 -17.06 -2.95
CA GLU A 301 -5.01 -17.53 -1.56
C GLU A 301 -6.29 -17.11 -0.84
N ILE A 302 -6.94 -18.07 -0.17
CA ILE A 302 -8.09 -17.84 0.70
C ILE A 302 -7.78 -18.46 2.06
N THR A 303 -7.92 -17.66 3.11
CA THR A 303 -7.80 -18.11 4.50
C THR A 303 -9.08 -17.80 5.26
N PHE A 304 -9.65 -18.81 5.90
CA PHE A 304 -10.73 -18.67 6.87
C PHE A 304 -10.14 -18.85 8.27
N ASN A 305 -10.18 -17.80 9.09
CA ASN A 305 -9.59 -17.77 10.42
C ASN A 305 -10.68 -17.54 11.47
N PHE A 306 -10.95 -18.54 12.32
CA PHE A 306 -11.93 -18.44 13.40
C PHE A 306 -13.31 -17.99 12.91
N VAL A 307 -13.84 -18.70 11.90
CA VAL A 307 -15.09 -18.33 11.23
C VAL A 307 -16.25 -19.19 11.73
N ASN A 308 -17.30 -18.58 12.26
CA ASN A 308 -18.54 -19.29 12.59
C ASN A 308 -19.75 -18.62 11.95
N CYS A 309 -20.63 -19.46 11.39
CA CYS A 309 -21.92 -19.04 10.87
C CYS A 309 -23.01 -19.84 11.56
N LYS A 310 -24.13 -19.19 11.89
CA LYS A 310 -25.32 -19.90 12.38
C LYS A 310 -25.89 -20.84 11.32
N GLU A 311 -26.08 -20.33 10.10
CA GLU A 311 -26.46 -21.13 8.94
C GLU A 311 -25.24 -21.37 8.06
N LYS A 312 -24.93 -22.63 7.79
CA LYS A 312 -23.72 -23.01 7.04
C LYS A 312 -23.77 -22.52 5.59
N ILE A 313 -22.65 -22.12 5.02
CA ILE A 313 -22.50 -21.60 3.65
C ILE A 313 -21.81 -22.60 2.72
N ALA A 314 -21.93 -22.38 1.42
CA ALA A 314 -21.06 -23.00 0.41
C ALA A 314 -20.23 -21.92 -0.29
N VAL A 315 -19.06 -22.30 -0.80
CA VAL A 315 -18.13 -21.41 -1.48
C VAL A 315 -17.73 -22.06 -2.81
N ALA A 316 -18.01 -21.40 -3.93
CA ALA A 316 -17.48 -21.78 -5.23
C ALA A 316 -16.10 -21.15 -5.41
N LEU A 317 -15.08 -21.98 -5.55
CA LEU A 317 -13.68 -21.57 -5.48
C LEU A 317 -13.14 -21.12 -6.85
N PRO A 318 -12.23 -20.13 -6.90
CA PRO A 318 -11.61 -19.70 -8.16
C PRO A 318 -10.61 -20.73 -8.67
N LYS A 319 -10.53 -20.88 -9.99
CA LYS A 319 -9.60 -21.80 -10.66
C LYS A 319 -8.12 -21.56 -10.33
N GLU A 320 -7.75 -20.29 -10.13
CA GLU A 320 -6.35 -19.90 -9.85
C GLU A 320 -5.97 -20.05 -8.36
N LEU A 321 -6.87 -20.55 -7.52
CA LEU A 321 -6.61 -20.77 -6.09
C LEU A 321 -5.51 -21.82 -5.90
N LYS A 322 -4.39 -21.40 -5.33
CA LYS A 322 -3.22 -22.24 -5.02
C LYS A 322 -3.21 -22.66 -3.56
N LYS A 323 -3.79 -21.85 -2.68
CA LYS A 323 -3.72 -22.04 -1.23
C LYS A 323 -5.06 -21.77 -0.57
N LEU A 324 -5.57 -22.78 0.12
CA LEU A 324 -6.77 -22.71 0.94
C LEU A 324 -6.41 -23.10 2.37
N ILE A 325 -6.70 -22.25 3.34
CA ILE A 325 -6.46 -22.49 4.76
C ILE A 325 -7.76 -22.33 5.53
N ILE A 326 -8.11 -23.30 6.36
CA ILE A 326 -9.27 -23.25 7.25
C ILE A 326 -8.79 -23.48 8.68
N ASN A 327 -8.66 -22.39 9.43
CA ASN A 327 -8.15 -22.37 10.79
C ASN A 327 -9.30 -22.23 11.79
N LYS A 328 -9.87 -23.37 12.21
CA LYS A 328 -10.96 -23.48 13.20
C LYS A 328 -12.23 -22.72 12.80
N GLY A 329 -13.37 -23.40 12.79
CA GLY A 329 -14.64 -22.77 12.49
C GLY A 329 -15.72 -23.77 12.12
N SER A 330 -16.98 -23.39 12.32
CA SER A 330 -18.15 -24.13 11.86
C SER A 330 -19.00 -23.24 10.97
N PHE A 331 -18.62 -23.15 9.70
CA PHE A 331 -19.30 -22.29 8.72
C PHE A 331 -19.61 -22.98 7.40
N LEU A 332 -18.85 -24.01 6.99
CA LEU A 332 -19.07 -24.70 5.73
C LEU A 332 -20.14 -25.79 5.84
N LYS A 333 -20.96 -25.90 4.80
CA LYS A 333 -21.83 -27.05 4.53
C LYS A 333 -21.00 -28.29 4.20
N GLU A 334 -21.61 -29.46 4.38
CA GLU A 334 -21.10 -30.70 3.80
C GLU A 334 -21.04 -30.54 2.27
N GLY A 335 -19.91 -30.92 1.66
CA GLY A 335 -19.61 -30.64 0.25
C GLY A 335 -19.58 -29.15 -0.10
N GLY A 336 -19.44 -28.26 0.88
CA GLY A 336 -19.57 -26.82 0.72
C GLY A 336 -18.41 -26.15 -0.04
N LEU A 337 -17.28 -26.81 -0.27
CA LEU A 337 -16.17 -26.32 -1.10
C LEU A 337 -16.38 -26.69 -2.57
N LEU A 338 -17.31 -25.99 -3.23
CA LEU A 338 -17.67 -26.26 -4.62
C LEU A 338 -16.47 -25.97 -5.54
N GLN A 339 -16.31 -26.80 -6.58
CA GLN A 339 -15.25 -26.68 -7.59
C GLN A 339 -13.81 -26.83 -7.06
N LEU A 340 -13.62 -27.35 -5.84
CA LEU A 340 -12.28 -27.57 -5.26
C LEU A 340 -11.35 -28.38 -6.20
N ALA A 341 -11.91 -29.36 -6.91
CA ALA A 341 -11.18 -30.20 -7.87
C ALA A 341 -10.63 -29.43 -9.09
N ASP A 342 -11.21 -28.27 -9.42
CA ASP A 342 -10.82 -27.43 -10.55
C ASP A 342 -9.75 -26.39 -10.17
N THR A 343 -9.37 -26.33 -8.89
CA THR A 343 -8.35 -25.40 -8.37
C THR A 343 -6.93 -25.95 -8.47
N GLN A 344 -5.93 -25.14 -8.11
CA GLN A 344 -4.53 -25.54 -7.97
C GLN A 344 -4.17 -25.99 -6.54
N VAL A 345 -5.15 -26.09 -5.63
CA VAL A 345 -4.92 -26.53 -4.25
C VAL A 345 -4.42 -27.98 -4.25
N PRO A 346 -3.28 -28.27 -3.58
CA PRO A 346 -2.75 -29.63 -3.51
C PRO A 346 -3.76 -30.63 -2.93
N LYS A 347 -3.95 -31.76 -3.63
CA LYS A 347 -4.94 -32.78 -3.27
C LYS A 347 -4.66 -33.47 -1.93
N ASP A 348 -3.40 -33.52 -1.51
CA ASP A 348 -2.97 -34.02 -0.20
C ASP A 348 -3.55 -33.20 0.96
N LEU A 349 -3.96 -31.95 0.72
CA LEU A 349 -4.60 -31.11 1.72
C LEU A 349 -6.11 -31.38 1.87
N TYR A 350 -6.75 -32.13 0.97
CA TYR A 350 -8.21 -32.28 0.98
C TYR A 350 -8.70 -32.99 2.26
N GLY A 351 -7.91 -33.93 2.78
CA GLY A 351 -8.22 -34.60 4.05
C GLY A 351 -8.31 -33.63 5.24
N ALA A 352 -7.60 -32.49 5.19
CA ALA A 352 -7.68 -31.48 6.24
C ALA A 352 -8.98 -30.65 6.19
N PHE A 353 -9.70 -30.69 5.07
CA PHE A 353 -10.97 -29.98 4.91
C PHE A 353 -12.20 -30.84 5.28
N GLY A 354 -12.00 -32.14 5.51
CA GLY A 354 -13.03 -33.08 6.00
C GLY A 354 -14.29 -33.09 5.13
N ASP A 355 -15.46 -33.09 5.77
CA ASP A 355 -16.78 -33.18 5.13
C ASP A 355 -17.10 -31.98 4.23
N ALA A 356 -16.30 -30.92 4.23
CA ALA A 356 -16.50 -29.77 3.34
C ALA A 356 -16.11 -30.06 1.88
N VAL A 357 -15.32 -31.12 1.63
CA VAL A 357 -14.93 -31.56 0.29
C VAL A 357 -16.13 -32.21 -0.41
N PRO A 358 -16.48 -31.81 -1.66
CA PRO A 358 -17.53 -32.49 -2.43
C PRO A 358 -17.17 -33.96 -2.69
N ASN A 359 -18.15 -34.86 -2.53
CA ASN A 359 -18.02 -36.29 -2.83
C ASN A 359 -17.71 -36.60 -4.29
#